data_AF-S6G6R8-F1
#
_entry.id   AF-S6G6R8-F1
#
_cell.length_a   1.000
_cell.length_b   1.000
_cell.length_c   1.000
_cell.angle_alpha   90.00
_cell.angle_beta   90.00
_cell.angle_gamma   90.00
#
_symmetry.space_group_name_H-M   'P 1'
#
loop_
_entity.id
_entity.type
_entity.pdbx_description
1 polymer ?
#
loop_
_entity_poly.entity_id
_entity_poly.type
_entity_poly.pdbx_seq_one_letter_code
_entity_poly.pdbx_strand_id
1 'polypeptide(L)'
;MKKIFKWITIISILIPTPLVLPVFYIYNSNNKSKHFSNNMTSDQTTNQLIDHLNNSIIKIKTTISKIKIKINDLLSEKEQLESRLRNFEKENEILSKNSRERLRLFQQLVLKKELLDKQIKTLQEEIEDKQKLIDKQTQEINDLKRQITTLKEIISINWNKNIKDTVWAGETFSSLLNRFNKVNGFEFELEDESLASTLIHNLHNNNNKFRVKKLGLRIEFDFGKIFPLTKTKIEKGNELVEFGWDRNRKMERIGFWVSKVPKYLPWFITDLSGVFEDNNNSNIEGLTEWDTSNVTNMSFMFWGAKSFNQPLGDKFDTSKVTDMREMFSGATSFNQSLGDKFDTSKVTDMRRMFSGARAFNQALGHKFDTSKVTDMREMFRGATSFNQSLGDKFDTSKVTDMKGMFWDARSFNQPLGDKFDTSKVTDMASMFKEAKSFNQPLGDKFDTSNVTDMNFMFYQASSFNQPLGDKFDTSKVTDMSAMFSGARAFNQALGDKFDTSKVTDMKGMFISASAFNQALGDKFDTSKVTDMSAMFSGARAFNQPLGYKFDTSKVTDMSYMFRGARAFNQPLNNWNTSNVTDMTSMFSEAESFNQDISNWNVTITEPEKVEKFNKGVHKEFTGSKLPKRIRELLGI
;
A
#
# COMPACT_ATOMS: atom_id res chain seq x y z
N MET A 1 -33.82 1.49 -6.39
CA MET A 1 -32.83 2.32 -7.13
C MET A 1 -32.71 1.96 -8.61
N LYS A 2 -32.33 0.73 -9.02
CA LYS A 2 -32.21 0.34 -10.46
C LYS A 2 -33.47 0.57 -11.34
N LYS A 3 -34.68 0.39 -10.79
CA LYS A 3 -35.95 0.64 -11.52
C LYS A 3 -36.23 2.12 -11.81
N ILE A 4 -35.76 3.02 -10.95
CA ILE A 4 -35.98 4.47 -11.04
C ILE A 4 -35.11 5.06 -12.16
N PHE A 5 -33.87 4.59 -12.27
CA PHE A 5 -32.94 5.05 -13.31
C PHE A 5 -33.16 4.44 -14.69
N LYS A 6 -33.72 3.21 -14.78
CA LYS A 6 -34.09 2.59 -16.07
C LYS A 6 -35.11 3.44 -16.85
N TRP A 7 -35.91 4.25 -16.15
CA TRP A 7 -36.83 5.22 -16.75
C TRP A 7 -36.13 6.49 -17.24
N ILE A 8 -35.11 6.96 -16.53
CA ILE A 8 -34.32 8.15 -16.92
C ILE A 8 -33.51 7.89 -18.21
N THR A 9 -33.02 6.67 -18.42
CA THR A 9 -32.30 6.28 -19.65
C THR A 9 -33.21 6.16 -20.89
N ILE A 10 -34.51 5.91 -20.69
CA ILE A 10 -35.49 5.82 -21.78
C ILE A 10 -35.87 7.23 -22.29
N ILE A 11 -35.79 8.24 -21.42
CA ILE A 11 -36.17 9.64 -21.74
C ILE A 11 -35.12 10.33 -22.65
N SER A 12 -33.84 9.99 -22.50
CA SER A 12 -32.74 10.54 -23.32
C SER A 12 -32.77 10.12 -24.81
N ILE A 13 -33.64 9.16 -25.17
CA ILE A 13 -33.80 8.69 -26.55
C ILE A 13 -34.84 9.55 -27.32
N LEU A 14 -35.62 10.40 -26.64
CA LEU A 14 -36.86 10.97 -27.19
C LEU A 14 -36.91 12.48 -27.44
N ILE A 15 -35.87 13.28 -27.15
CA ILE A 15 -35.94 14.74 -27.36
C ILE A 15 -34.70 15.30 -28.07
N PRO A 16 -34.85 15.85 -29.29
CA PRO A 16 -33.82 16.62 -29.98
C PRO A 16 -33.91 18.10 -29.59
N THR A 17 -32.76 18.71 -29.33
CA THR A 17 -32.45 20.16 -29.22
C THR A 17 -32.32 20.80 -27.84
N PRO A 18 -31.35 21.75 -27.68
CA PRO A 18 -30.82 22.18 -26.38
C PRO A 18 -31.26 23.61 -26.02
N LEU A 19 -31.53 23.96 -24.75
CA LEU A 19 -31.53 25.38 -24.35
C LEU A 19 -31.38 25.66 -22.84
N VAL A 20 -30.77 26.83 -22.59
CA VAL A 20 -30.08 27.34 -21.41
C VAL A 20 -31.00 28.05 -20.38
N LEU A 21 -30.49 28.13 -19.14
CA LEU A 21 -31.08 28.35 -17.80
C LEU A 21 -31.29 29.80 -17.31
N PRO A 22 -32.09 30.00 -16.22
CA PRO A 22 -31.56 30.66 -15.00
C PRO A 22 -31.82 29.90 -13.66
N VAL A 23 -31.27 30.47 -12.57
CA VAL A 23 -30.73 29.91 -11.31
C VAL A 23 -31.68 29.91 -10.09
N PHE A 24 -31.49 29.02 -9.09
CA PHE A 24 -32.12 29.11 -7.73
C PHE A 24 -31.17 28.69 -6.57
N TYR A 25 -31.32 29.34 -5.41
CA TYR A 25 -30.61 29.14 -4.11
C TYR A 25 -31.53 28.53 -3.03
N ILE A 26 -30.98 27.87 -1.99
CA ILE A 26 -31.74 27.51 -0.76
C ILE A 26 -30.99 27.95 0.53
N TYR A 27 -31.73 28.44 1.53
CA TYR A 27 -31.28 28.78 2.89
C TYR A 27 -31.89 27.77 3.88
N ASN A 28 -31.21 27.47 5.00
CA ASN A 28 -31.78 26.64 6.06
C ASN A 28 -31.48 27.24 7.44
N SER A 29 -32.52 27.61 8.21
CA SER A 29 -32.39 27.98 9.62
C SER A 29 -33.17 26.98 10.49
N ASN A 30 -32.46 26.42 11.47
CA ASN A 30 -33.02 25.53 12.47
C ASN A 30 -33.97 26.30 13.40
N ASN A 31 -35.26 25.92 13.45
CA ASN A 31 -35.92 25.67 14.73
C ASN A 31 -37.29 24.99 14.60
N LYS A 32 -37.59 24.18 15.62
CA LYS A 32 -38.82 23.40 15.84
C LYS A 32 -40.11 24.13 15.42
N SER A 33 -40.84 23.61 14.44
CA SER A 33 -42.30 23.45 14.45
C SER A 33 -42.79 22.79 13.16
N LYS A 34 -43.86 22.00 13.26
CA LYS A 34 -44.63 21.49 12.12
C LYS A 34 -45.08 22.68 11.26
N HIS A 35 -44.71 22.69 9.99
CA HIS A 35 -45.58 22.99 8.85
C HIS A 35 -44.77 22.76 7.56
N PHE A 36 -45.24 21.83 6.73
CA PHE A 36 -44.80 21.71 5.34
C PHE A 36 -45.22 22.98 4.59
N SER A 37 -44.27 23.86 4.26
CA SER A 37 -44.47 24.87 3.24
C SER A 37 -43.92 24.34 1.92
N ASN A 38 -44.84 23.84 1.09
CA ASN A 38 -44.61 23.63 -0.34
C ASN A 38 -44.38 24.98 -0.99
N ASN A 39 -43.14 25.32 -1.28
CA ASN A 39 -42.79 26.23 -2.38
C ASN A 39 -41.42 25.81 -2.91
N MET A 40 -41.45 24.82 -3.80
CA MET A 40 -40.28 24.27 -4.51
C MET A 40 -40.47 24.50 -6.00
N THR A 41 -39.48 25.12 -6.64
CA THR A 41 -39.35 25.22 -8.11
C THR A 41 -37.91 24.90 -8.51
N SER A 42 -37.61 24.21 -9.60
CA SER A 42 -37.92 22.82 -9.93
C SER A 42 -36.85 22.35 -10.96
N ASP A 43 -36.69 21.04 -11.14
CA ASP A 43 -35.61 20.29 -11.82
C ASP A 43 -35.84 20.07 -13.34
N GLN A 44 -34.98 20.54 -14.27
CA GLN A 44 -35.35 20.68 -15.71
C GLN A 44 -35.73 19.39 -16.49
N THR A 45 -35.13 18.22 -16.28
CA THR A 45 -35.47 17.01 -17.08
C THR A 45 -36.71 16.30 -16.54
N THR A 46 -36.82 16.24 -15.21
CA THR A 46 -37.96 15.65 -14.52
C THR A 46 -39.16 16.59 -14.57
N ASN A 47 -38.94 17.90 -14.53
CA ASN A 47 -39.97 18.88 -14.86
C ASN A 47 -40.35 18.80 -16.32
N GLN A 48 -39.43 18.63 -17.27
CA GLN A 48 -39.85 18.47 -18.66
C GLN A 48 -40.79 17.29 -18.82
N LEU A 49 -40.56 16.17 -18.13
CA LEU A 49 -41.47 15.02 -18.14
C LEU A 49 -42.78 15.32 -17.39
N ILE A 50 -42.72 15.92 -16.20
CA ILE A 50 -43.90 16.32 -15.41
C ILE A 50 -44.73 17.37 -16.14
N ASP A 51 -44.10 18.36 -16.76
CA ASP A 51 -44.67 19.41 -17.60
C ASP A 51 -45.21 18.82 -18.89
N HIS A 52 -44.53 17.85 -19.51
CA HIS A 52 -45.05 17.12 -20.66
C HIS A 52 -46.32 16.33 -20.29
N LEU A 53 -46.31 15.60 -19.18
CA LEU A 53 -47.47 14.88 -18.66
C LEU A 53 -48.60 15.85 -18.26
N ASN A 54 -48.27 16.97 -17.62
CA ASN A 54 -49.23 18.02 -17.28
C ASN A 54 -49.83 18.65 -18.54
N ASN A 55 -49.01 18.95 -19.55
CA ASN A 55 -49.46 19.48 -20.84
C ASN A 55 -50.31 18.46 -21.60
N SER A 56 -49.97 17.17 -21.51
CA SER A 56 -50.80 16.07 -22.02
C SER A 56 -52.16 16.04 -21.32
N ILE A 57 -52.19 16.07 -19.99
CA ILE A 57 -53.42 16.15 -19.19
C ILE A 57 -54.24 17.39 -19.59
N ILE A 58 -53.61 18.55 -19.78
CA ILE A 58 -54.28 19.78 -20.23
C ILE A 58 -54.91 19.59 -21.62
N LYS A 59 -54.18 19.01 -22.58
CA LYS A 59 -54.71 18.72 -23.93
C LYS A 59 -55.88 17.73 -23.88
N ILE A 60 -55.78 16.69 -23.06
CA ILE A 60 -56.86 15.71 -22.88
C ILE A 60 -58.08 16.37 -22.26
N LYS A 61 -57.91 17.19 -21.21
CA LYS A 61 -58.99 17.97 -20.59
C LYS A 61 -59.67 18.91 -21.59
N THR A 62 -58.91 19.62 -22.41
CA THR A 62 -59.46 20.48 -23.49
C THR A 62 -60.26 19.67 -24.50
N THR A 63 -59.82 18.46 -24.83
CA THR A 63 -60.54 17.55 -25.73
C THR A 63 -61.84 17.06 -25.10
N ILE A 64 -61.82 16.66 -23.83
CA ILE A 64 -63.03 16.31 -23.06
C ILE A 64 -64.02 17.49 -23.06
N SER A 65 -63.56 18.72 -22.85
CA SER A 65 -64.42 19.90 -22.89
C SER A 65 -65.09 20.09 -24.25
N LYS A 66 -64.37 19.88 -25.36
CA LYS A 66 -64.95 19.92 -26.72
C LYS A 66 -65.98 18.82 -26.94
N ILE A 67 -65.70 17.60 -26.47
CA ILE A 67 -66.65 16.47 -26.57
C ILE A 67 -67.91 16.77 -25.76
N LYS A 68 -67.78 17.33 -24.55
CA LYS A 68 -68.93 17.74 -23.72
C LYS A 68 -69.81 18.78 -24.40
N ILE A 69 -69.22 19.79 -25.06
CA ILE A 69 -69.97 20.77 -25.85
C ILE A 69 -70.75 20.06 -26.97
N LYS A 70 -70.09 19.16 -27.71
CA LYS A 70 -70.74 18.40 -28.78
C LYS A 70 -71.88 17.50 -28.27
N ILE A 71 -71.72 16.87 -27.11
CA ILE A 71 -72.80 16.10 -26.46
C ILE A 71 -73.98 17.02 -26.12
N ASN A 72 -73.74 18.22 -25.59
CA ASN A 72 -74.80 19.18 -25.28
C ASN A 72 -75.56 19.62 -26.55
N ASP A 73 -74.85 19.86 -27.65
CA ASP A 73 -75.49 20.21 -28.94
C ASP A 73 -76.38 19.06 -29.45
N LEU A 74 -75.89 17.81 -29.39
CA LEU A 74 -76.65 16.62 -29.78
C LEU A 74 -77.85 16.36 -28.87
N LEU A 75 -77.74 16.64 -27.57
CA LEU A 75 -78.85 16.57 -26.62
C LEU A 75 -79.92 17.61 -26.95
N SER A 76 -79.53 18.84 -27.30
CA SER A 76 -80.47 19.87 -27.74
C SER A 76 -81.19 19.47 -29.03
N GLU A 77 -80.47 18.90 -30.01
CA GLU A 77 -81.09 18.37 -31.23
C GLU A 77 -82.06 17.22 -30.92
N LYS A 78 -81.69 16.34 -30.00
CA LYS A 78 -82.56 15.25 -29.52
C LYS A 78 -83.83 15.79 -28.86
N GLU A 79 -83.73 16.79 -27.98
CA GLU A 79 -84.90 17.41 -27.34
C GLU A 79 -85.88 18.02 -28.36
N GLN A 80 -85.34 18.69 -29.39
CA GLN A 80 -86.15 19.20 -30.50
C GLN A 80 -86.83 18.07 -31.27
N LEU A 81 -86.12 16.97 -31.54
CA LEU A 81 -86.66 15.77 -32.19
C LEU A 81 -87.75 15.11 -31.35
N GLU A 82 -87.57 15.00 -30.05
CA GLU A 82 -88.57 14.45 -29.13
C GLU A 82 -89.81 15.33 -29.04
N SER A 83 -89.64 16.66 -29.03
CA SER A 83 -90.76 17.60 -29.11
C SER A 83 -91.56 17.41 -30.40
N ARG A 84 -90.86 17.24 -31.55
CA ARG A 84 -91.49 16.93 -32.83
C ARG A 84 -92.22 15.59 -32.82
N LEU A 85 -91.61 14.53 -32.25
CA LEU A 85 -92.25 13.22 -32.09
C LEU A 85 -93.52 13.31 -31.24
N ARG A 86 -93.48 14.01 -30.09
CA ARG A 86 -94.66 14.26 -29.24
C ARG A 86 -95.78 15.02 -29.97
N ASN A 87 -95.43 16.04 -30.76
CA ASN A 87 -96.41 16.76 -31.57
C ASN A 87 -97.00 15.86 -32.67
N PHE A 88 -96.17 15.03 -33.29
CA PHE A 88 -96.60 14.06 -34.31
C PHE A 88 -97.58 13.02 -33.74
N GLU A 89 -97.32 12.51 -32.53
CA GLU A 89 -98.20 11.60 -31.79
C GLU A 89 -99.55 12.26 -31.48
N LYS A 90 -99.56 13.52 -30.99
CA LYS A 90 -100.79 14.29 -30.74
C LYS A 90 -101.59 14.59 -32.01
N GLU A 91 -100.93 14.92 -33.12
CA GLU A 91 -101.61 15.18 -34.39
C GLU A 91 -102.19 13.91 -35.03
N ASN A 92 -101.68 12.73 -34.70
CA ASN A 92 -102.16 11.45 -35.24
C ASN A 92 -103.52 11.02 -34.67
N GLU A 93 -103.97 11.60 -33.55
CA GLU A 93 -105.32 11.38 -32.99
C GLU A 93 -106.44 12.03 -33.83
N ILE A 94 -106.12 12.95 -34.77
CA ILE A 94 -107.10 13.90 -35.35
C ILE A 94 -107.38 13.70 -36.87
N LEU A 95 -106.60 12.93 -37.64
CA LEU A 95 -106.74 12.89 -39.13
C LEU A 95 -106.60 11.48 -39.76
N SER A 96 -107.60 11.04 -40.55
CA SER A 96 -107.69 9.68 -41.13
C SER A 96 -107.27 9.52 -42.62
N LYS A 97 -106.56 10.47 -43.24
CA LYS A 97 -106.28 10.41 -44.69
C LYS A 97 -104.86 10.87 -45.11
N ASN A 98 -103.82 10.20 -44.59
CA ASN A 98 -102.51 10.00 -45.27
C ASN A 98 -101.53 9.15 -44.42
N SER A 99 -101.90 7.90 -44.12
CA SER A 99 -101.24 7.08 -43.09
C SER A 99 -99.84 6.53 -43.47
N ARG A 100 -99.54 6.24 -44.74
CA ARG A 100 -98.24 5.63 -45.12
C ARG A 100 -97.06 6.59 -45.11
N GLU A 101 -97.24 7.81 -45.61
CA GLU A 101 -96.15 8.80 -45.67
C GLU A 101 -95.82 9.36 -44.27
N ARG A 102 -96.84 9.55 -43.43
CA ARG A 102 -96.66 9.88 -42.01
C ARG A 102 -95.92 8.79 -41.24
N LEU A 103 -96.27 7.52 -41.43
CA LEU A 103 -95.55 6.40 -40.80
C LEU A 103 -94.07 6.35 -41.21
N ARG A 104 -93.77 6.61 -42.49
CA ARG A 104 -92.41 6.68 -43.01
C ARG A 104 -91.61 7.82 -42.36
N LEU A 105 -92.22 9.00 -42.20
CA LEU A 105 -91.57 10.14 -41.55
C LEU A 105 -91.33 9.88 -40.05
N PHE A 106 -92.31 9.29 -39.35
CA PHE A 106 -92.16 8.89 -37.95
C PHE A 106 -91.02 7.87 -37.76
N GLN A 107 -90.96 6.83 -38.60
CA GLN A 107 -89.88 5.85 -38.58
C GLN A 107 -88.51 6.50 -38.82
N GLN A 108 -88.41 7.48 -39.73
CA GLN A 108 -87.17 8.24 -39.95
C GLN A 108 -86.76 9.06 -38.72
N LEU A 109 -87.72 9.70 -38.03
CA LEU A 109 -87.45 10.47 -36.81
C LEU A 109 -87.00 9.57 -35.64
N VAL A 110 -87.62 8.39 -35.48
CA VAL A 110 -87.21 7.39 -34.49
C VAL A 110 -85.80 6.87 -34.78
N LEU A 111 -85.49 6.49 -36.03
CA LEU A 111 -84.15 6.06 -36.42
C LEU A 111 -83.10 7.16 -36.20
N LYS A 112 -83.45 8.42 -36.47
CA LYS A 112 -82.55 9.56 -36.21
C LYS A 112 -82.30 9.74 -34.71
N LYS A 113 -83.32 9.56 -33.87
CA LYS A 113 -83.20 9.58 -32.40
C LYS A 113 -82.29 8.46 -31.90
N GLU A 114 -82.51 7.22 -32.35
CA GLU A 114 -81.67 6.07 -31.99
C GLU A 114 -80.21 6.26 -32.42
N LEU A 115 -79.98 6.88 -33.59
CA LEU A 115 -78.65 7.23 -34.06
C LEU A 115 -77.96 8.29 -33.16
N LEU A 116 -78.70 9.33 -32.75
CA LEU A 116 -78.20 10.33 -31.80
C LEU A 116 -77.86 9.71 -30.44
N ASP A 117 -78.71 8.81 -29.94
CA ASP A 117 -78.46 8.09 -28.67
C ASP A 117 -77.19 7.24 -28.75
N LYS A 118 -76.97 6.55 -29.88
CA LYS A 118 -75.74 5.80 -30.12
C LYS A 118 -74.52 6.72 -30.20
N GLN A 119 -74.62 7.87 -30.87
CA GLN A 119 -73.54 8.85 -30.96
C GLN A 119 -73.18 9.46 -29.60
N ILE A 120 -74.17 9.82 -28.79
CA ILE A 120 -73.97 10.34 -27.42
C ILE A 120 -73.28 9.28 -26.57
N LYS A 121 -73.75 8.02 -26.62
CA LYS A 121 -73.13 6.91 -25.87
C LYS A 121 -71.67 6.70 -26.23
N THR A 122 -71.33 6.68 -27.52
CA THR A 122 -69.92 6.53 -27.97
C THR A 122 -69.04 7.70 -27.51
N LEU A 123 -69.56 8.94 -27.53
CA LEU A 123 -68.81 10.09 -27.03
C LEU A 123 -68.66 10.07 -25.50
N GLN A 124 -69.62 9.52 -24.77
CA GLN A 124 -69.52 9.30 -23.32
C GLN A 124 -68.45 8.24 -22.98
N GLU A 125 -68.42 7.13 -23.72
CA GLU A 125 -67.37 6.09 -23.61
C GLU A 125 -65.97 6.68 -23.91
N GLU A 126 -65.85 7.54 -24.94
CA GLU A 126 -64.60 8.24 -25.24
C GLU A 126 -64.13 9.18 -24.12
N ILE A 127 -65.06 9.86 -23.43
CA ILE A 127 -64.72 10.66 -22.24
C ILE A 127 -64.18 9.77 -21.12
N GLU A 128 -64.80 8.61 -20.87
CA GLU A 128 -64.40 7.70 -19.81
C GLU A 128 -62.96 7.17 -20.03
N ASP A 129 -62.64 6.76 -21.26
CA ASP A 129 -61.29 6.28 -21.61
C ASP A 129 -60.23 7.38 -21.48
N LYS A 130 -60.55 8.61 -21.90
CA LYS A 130 -59.66 9.77 -21.71
C LYS A 130 -59.49 10.14 -20.24
N GLN A 131 -60.50 9.94 -19.40
CA GLN A 131 -60.40 10.16 -17.96
C GLN A 131 -59.49 9.12 -17.29
N LYS A 132 -59.61 7.83 -17.66
CA LYS A 132 -58.67 6.78 -17.21
C LYS A 132 -57.22 7.10 -17.57
N LEU A 133 -56.98 7.69 -18.75
CA LEU A 133 -55.64 8.13 -19.16
C LEU A 133 -55.11 9.28 -18.30
N ILE A 134 -55.95 10.27 -17.93
CA ILE A 134 -55.57 11.34 -16.99
C ILE A 134 -55.19 10.75 -15.63
N ASP A 135 -55.98 9.82 -15.11
CA ASP A 135 -55.74 9.23 -13.79
C ASP A 135 -54.42 8.46 -13.76
N LYS A 136 -54.13 7.68 -14.82
CA LYS A 136 -52.85 6.99 -15.00
C LYS A 136 -51.67 7.97 -15.03
N GLN A 137 -51.73 9.03 -15.85
CA GLN A 137 -50.66 10.02 -15.94
C GLN A 137 -50.48 10.78 -14.62
N THR A 138 -51.56 11.05 -13.89
CA THR A 138 -51.51 11.69 -12.57
C THR A 138 -50.82 10.79 -11.54
N GLN A 139 -51.10 9.49 -11.55
CA GLN A 139 -50.44 8.52 -10.68
C GLN A 139 -48.94 8.41 -11.00
N GLU A 140 -48.55 8.38 -12.27
CA GLU A 140 -47.15 8.39 -12.69
C GLU A 140 -46.40 9.63 -12.17
N ILE A 141 -47.03 10.82 -12.26
CA ILE A 141 -46.47 12.06 -11.69
C ILE A 141 -46.27 11.93 -10.17
N ASN A 142 -47.24 11.39 -9.44
CA ASN A 142 -47.17 11.25 -7.99
C ASN A 142 -46.09 10.26 -7.56
N ASP A 143 -45.97 9.12 -8.25
CA ASP A 143 -44.94 8.13 -7.99
C ASP A 143 -43.53 8.68 -8.26
N LEU A 144 -43.35 9.45 -9.34
CA LEU A 144 -42.10 10.15 -9.63
C LEU A 144 -41.73 11.14 -8.52
N LYS A 145 -42.67 11.98 -8.08
CA LYS A 145 -42.45 12.93 -6.97
C LYS A 145 -42.02 12.20 -5.69
N ARG A 146 -42.69 11.10 -5.34
CA ARG A 146 -42.35 10.29 -4.16
C ARG A 146 -40.93 9.72 -4.25
N GLN A 147 -40.55 9.17 -5.40
CA GLN A 147 -39.23 8.59 -5.60
C GLN A 147 -38.10 9.64 -5.46
N ILE A 148 -38.32 10.85 -5.97
CA ILE A 148 -37.37 11.97 -5.83
C ILE A 148 -37.19 12.35 -4.36
N THR A 149 -38.28 12.43 -3.59
CA THR A 149 -38.22 12.73 -2.15
C THR A 149 -37.38 11.70 -1.42
N THR A 150 -37.63 10.40 -1.65
CA THR A 150 -36.85 9.32 -1.03
C THR A 150 -35.38 9.37 -1.42
N LEU A 151 -35.05 9.73 -2.67
CA LEU A 151 -33.66 9.87 -3.10
C LEU A 151 -32.95 11.02 -2.35
N LYS A 152 -33.60 12.18 -2.21
CA LYS A 152 -33.06 13.33 -1.46
C LYS A 152 -32.79 12.97 0.00
N GLU A 153 -33.70 12.23 0.64
CA GLU A 153 -33.53 11.76 2.03
C GLU A 153 -32.30 10.85 2.17
N ILE A 154 -32.15 9.84 1.31
CA ILE A 154 -30.99 8.92 1.33
C ILE A 154 -29.68 9.69 1.18
N ILE A 155 -29.63 10.61 0.23
CA ILE A 155 -28.45 11.41 -0.05
C ILE A 155 -28.11 12.32 1.15
N SER A 156 -29.11 12.97 1.74
CA SER A 156 -28.93 13.80 2.93
C SER A 156 -28.44 13.00 4.14
N ILE A 157 -28.97 11.79 4.34
CA ILE A 157 -28.50 10.86 5.37
C ILE A 157 -27.02 10.52 5.14
N ASN A 158 -26.63 10.21 3.90
CA ASN A 158 -25.25 9.89 3.57
C ASN A 158 -24.29 11.06 3.78
N TRP A 159 -24.69 12.29 3.43
CA TRP A 159 -23.93 13.50 3.71
C TRP A 159 -23.69 13.67 5.20
N ASN A 160 -24.77 13.68 5.99
CA ASN A 160 -24.72 13.94 7.43
C ASN A 160 -23.93 12.86 8.18
N LYS A 161 -24.09 11.58 7.78
CA LYS A 161 -23.44 10.47 8.46
C LYS A 161 -21.95 10.32 8.13
N ASN A 162 -21.56 10.56 6.87
CA ASN A 162 -20.24 10.14 6.39
C ASN A 162 -19.31 11.28 5.93
N ILE A 163 -19.85 12.48 5.67
CA ILE A 163 -19.08 13.57 5.05
C ILE A 163 -19.08 14.83 5.92
N LYS A 164 -20.26 15.30 6.35
CA LYS A 164 -20.49 16.64 6.92
C LYS A 164 -19.46 17.11 7.95
N ASP A 165 -19.10 16.23 8.89
CA ASP A 165 -18.20 16.54 10.01
C ASP A 165 -16.79 15.98 9.83
N THR A 166 -16.41 15.70 8.58
CA THR A 166 -15.11 15.14 8.20
C THR A 166 -14.43 15.99 7.12
N VAL A 167 -14.93 17.18 6.81
CA VAL A 167 -14.36 17.96 5.70
C VAL A 167 -13.03 18.57 6.13
N TRP A 168 -11.98 18.40 5.33
CA TRP A 168 -10.68 19.02 5.58
C TRP A 168 -10.51 20.28 4.73
N ALA A 169 -10.05 21.37 5.33
CA ALA A 169 -9.91 22.67 4.66
C ALA A 169 -8.90 22.65 3.49
N GLY A 170 -8.06 21.61 3.42
CA GLY A 170 -7.12 21.36 2.33
C GLY A 170 -7.65 20.49 1.19
N GLU A 171 -8.90 20.02 1.25
CA GLU A 171 -9.54 19.35 0.11
C GLU A 171 -9.98 20.37 -0.95
N THR A 172 -10.03 19.95 -2.21
CA THR A 172 -10.73 20.69 -3.26
C THR A 172 -12.19 20.25 -3.34
N PHE A 173 -13.07 21.06 -3.94
CA PHE A 173 -14.45 20.64 -4.21
C PHE A 173 -14.52 19.37 -5.06
N SER A 174 -13.61 19.17 -6.02
CA SER A 174 -13.53 17.92 -6.78
C SER A 174 -13.16 16.72 -5.90
N SER A 175 -12.20 16.88 -4.99
CA SER A 175 -11.84 15.81 -4.03
C SER A 175 -13.04 15.45 -3.14
N LEU A 176 -13.74 16.47 -2.64
CA LEU A 176 -14.94 16.29 -1.83
C LEU A 176 -16.07 15.64 -2.63
N LEU A 177 -16.28 16.03 -3.88
CA LEU A 177 -17.25 15.42 -4.79
C LEU A 177 -16.94 13.95 -5.02
N ASN A 178 -15.68 13.59 -5.25
CA ASN A 178 -15.28 12.19 -5.40
C ASN A 178 -15.63 11.36 -4.17
N ARG A 179 -15.36 11.89 -2.96
CA ARG A 179 -15.76 11.24 -1.70
C ARG A 179 -17.28 11.12 -1.58
N PHE A 180 -18.00 12.20 -1.87
CA PHE A 180 -19.46 12.23 -1.82
C PHE A 180 -20.09 11.21 -2.78
N ASN A 181 -19.62 11.15 -4.03
CA ASN A 181 -20.06 10.20 -5.04
C ASN A 181 -19.77 8.76 -4.62
N LYS A 182 -18.59 8.51 -4.02
CA LYS A 182 -18.21 7.19 -3.51
C LYS A 182 -19.15 6.70 -2.40
N VAL A 183 -19.53 7.56 -1.46
CA VAL A 183 -20.44 7.19 -0.36
C VAL A 183 -21.86 6.95 -0.88
N ASN A 184 -22.30 7.73 -1.87
CA ASN A 184 -23.65 7.61 -2.40
C ASN A 184 -23.79 6.50 -3.46
N GLY A 185 -22.70 6.08 -4.10
CA GLY A 185 -22.72 5.13 -5.22
C GLY A 185 -23.30 5.72 -6.50
N PHE A 186 -23.29 7.05 -6.62
CA PHE A 186 -23.84 7.81 -7.74
C PHE A 186 -22.85 8.89 -8.16
N GLU A 187 -22.77 9.14 -9.47
CA GLU A 187 -21.92 10.20 -10.03
C GLU A 187 -22.71 11.50 -10.14
N PHE A 188 -22.60 12.34 -9.12
CA PHE A 188 -22.96 13.74 -9.22
C PHE A 188 -21.82 14.56 -9.82
N GLU A 189 -22.19 15.71 -10.36
CA GLU A 189 -21.28 16.75 -10.82
C GLU A 189 -21.36 17.95 -9.87
N LEU A 190 -20.33 18.81 -9.84
CA LEU A 190 -20.44 20.08 -9.13
C LEU A 190 -21.48 20.95 -9.83
N GLU A 191 -22.28 21.69 -9.05
CA GLU A 191 -23.19 22.65 -9.66
C GLU A 191 -22.41 23.72 -10.44
N ASP A 192 -21.37 24.25 -9.80
CA ASP A 192 -20.39 25.18 -10.37
C ASP A 192 -19.04 24.47 -10.52
N GLU A 193 -18.71 24.10 -11.76
CA GLU A 193 -17.47 23.42 -12.09
C GLU A 193 -16.23 24.31 -11.95
N SER A 194 -16.38 25.64 -11.96
CA SER A 194 -15.23 26.55 -11.79
C SER A 194 -14.61 26.42 -10.39
N LEU A 195 -15.38 25.93 -9.41
CA LEU A 195 -14.92 25.68 -8.05
C LEU A 195 -14.19 24.35 -7.88
N ALA A 196 -14.13 23.51 -8.92
CA ALA A 196 -13.54 22.17 -8.89
C ALA A 196 -12.17 22.11 -8.17
N SER A 197 -11.25 23.01 -8.54
CA SER A 197 -9.91 23.11 -7.97
C SER A 197 -9.81 24.00 -6.73
N THR A 198 -10.89 24.69 -6.34
CA THR A 198 -10.91 25.59 -5.18
C THR A 198 -10.81 24.78 -3.90
N LEU A 199 -9.87 25.16 -3.04
CA LEU A 199 -9.69 24.55 -1.73
C LEU A 199 -10.79 25.01 -0.76
N ILE A 200 -11.25 24.10 0.10
CA ILE A 200 -12.30 24.37 1.10
C ILE A 200 -11.88 25.48 2.08
N HIS A 201 -10.61 25.74 2.35
CA HIS A 201 -10.21 26.86 3.22
C HIS A 201 -10.42 28.24 2.58
N ASN A 202 -10.51 28.34 1.25
CA ASN A 202 -10.68 29.61 0.52
C ASN A 202 -12.12 30.12 0.48
N LEU A 203 -12.99 29.53 1.32
CA LEU A 203 -14.39 29.87 1.50
C LEU A 203 -14.53 31.21 2.26
N HIS A 204 -14.06 32.32 1.66
CA HIS A 204 -13.94 33.62 2.34
C HIS A 204 -15.17 34.55 2.26
N ASN A 205 -16.30 34.18 1.63
CA ASN A 205 -17.54 34.98 1.72
C ASN A 205 -18.87 34.20 1.56
N ASN A 206 -19.83 34.58 2.41
CA ASN A 206 -21.28 34.32 2.54
C ASN A 206 -22.07 33.54 1.46
N ASN A 207 -21.78 32.26 1.20
CA ASN A 207 -22.78 31.19 0.87
C ASN A 207 -22.13 29.83 0.58
N ASN A 208 -21.16 29.45 1.42
CA ASN A 208 -20.27 28.33 1.18
C ASN A 208 -20.91 27.00 1.52
N LYS A 209 -21.66 26.47 0.56
CA LYS A 209 -22.34 25.19 0.63
C LYS A 209 -21.79 24.28 -0.46
N PHE A 210 -21.72 22.98 -0.17
CA PHE A 210 -21.37 21.99 -1.16
C PHE A 210 -22.58 21.74 -2.07
N ARG A 211 -22.50 22.19 -3.32
CA ARG A 211 -23.60 22.10 -4.29
C ARG A 211 -23.27 21.11 -5.39
N VAL A 212 -24.16 20.15 -5.58
CA VAL A 212 -24.02 19.11 -6.60
C VAL A 212 -25.27 19.04 -7.46
N LYS A 213 -25.08 18.64 -8.71
CA LYS A 213 -26.14 18.43 -9.69
C LYS A 213 -26.04 17.06 -10.34
N LYS A 214 -27.17 16.48 -10.72
CA LYS A 214 -27.23 15.37 -11.68
C LYS A 214 -28.56 15.37 -12.40
N LEU A 215 -28.55 15.41 -13.73
CA LEU A 215 -29.77 15.31 -14.57
C LEU A 215 -30.88 16.31 -14.16
N GLY A 216 -30.47 17.50 -13.70
CA GLY A 216 -31.33 18.60 -13.25
C GLY A 216 -31.62 18.62 -11.73
N LEU A 217 -31.39 17.51 -11.02
CA LEU A 217 -31.51 17.44 -9.56
C LEU A 217 -30.35 18.21 -8.94
N ARG A 218 -30.65 19.30 -8.24
CA ARG A 218 -29.67 20.08 -7.48
C ARG A 218 -29.83 19.81 -6.00
N ILE A 219 -28.72 19.54 -5.34
CA ILE A 219 -28.68 19.29 -3.90
C ILE A 219 -27.59 20.16 -3.31
N GLU A 220 -27.94 20.80 -2.23
CA GLU A 220 -27.07 21.72 -1.52
C GLU A 220 -26.88 21.20 -0.10
N PHE A 221 -25.62 21.22 0.36
CA PHE A 221 -25.26 20.77 1.68
C PHE A 221 -24.47 21.83 2.45
N ASP A 222 -24.83 21.99 3.72
CA ASP A 222 -24.05 22.80 4.65
C ASP A 222 -22.85 21.99 5.16
N PHE A 223 -21.68 22.62 5.16
CA PHE A 223 -20.53 22.11 5.87
C PHE A 223 -20.81 22.10 7.38
N GLY A 224 -20.47 20.99 8.05
CA GLY A 224 -20.46 20.93 9.50
C GLY A 224 -19.10 21.36 10.02
N LYS A 225 -18.43 20.46 10.74
CA LYS A 225 -17.05 20.69 11.18
C LYS A 225 -16.07 20.63 9.99
N ILE A 226 -15.34 21.73 9.78
CA ILE A 226 -14.20 21.79 8.86
C ILE A 226 -12.90 21.72 9.66
N PHE A 227 -12.04 20.74 9.36
CA PHE A 227 -10.72 20.62 9.97
C PHE A 227 -9.74 21.60 9.32
N PRO A 228 -9.02 22.43 10.10
CA PRO A 228 -8.11 23.43 9.55
C PRO A 228 -6.93 22.80 8.81
N LEU A 229 -6.28 23.59 7.94
CA LEU A 229 -5.08 23.16 7.20
C LEU A 229 -3.94 22.73 8.12
N THR A 230 -3.77 23.43 9.22
CA THR A 230 -2.77 23.15 10.25
C THR A 230 -3.44 23.24 11.60
N LYS A 231 -2.94 22.44 12.54
CA LYS A 231 -3.35 22.51 13.93
C LYS A 231 -2.14 22.17 14.80
N THR A 232 -1.92 22.90 15.87
CA THR A 232 -0.90 22.54 16.85
C THR A 232 -1.45 21.51 17.82
N LYS A 233 -0.64 20.52 18.18
CA LYS A 233 -1.06 19.53 19.18
C LYS A 233 -1.24 20.16 20.56
N ILE A 234 -2.08 19.54 21.39
CA ILE A 234 -2.24 19.90 22.80
C ILE A 234 -2.00 18.65 23.64
N GLU A 235 -0.93 18.67 24.42
CA GLU A 235 -0.59 17.62 25.39
C GLU A 235 -0.79 18.15 26.80
N LYS A 236 -1.40 17.36 27.68
CA LYS A 236 -1.59 17.66 29.10
C LYS A 236 -1.19 16.44 29.92
N GLY A 237 -0.08 16.54 30.65
CA GLY A 237 0.48 15.38 31.36
C GLY A 237 0.86 14.27 30.38
N ASN A 238 0.31 13.07 30.59
CA ASN A 238 0.52 11.88 29.75
C ASN A 238 -0.54 11.70 28.65
N GLU A 239 -1.44 12.65 28.45
CA GLU A 239 -2.52 12.58 27.45
C GLU A 239 -2.31 13.61 26.33
N LEU A 240 -2.38 13.14 25.09
CA LEU A 240 -2.61 13.98 23.92
C LEU A 240 -4.11 14.31 23.88
N VAL A 241 -4.45 15.56 24.19
CA VAL A 241 -5.84 16.03 24.20
C VAL A 241 -6.29 16.34 22.78
N GLU A 242 -5.42 16.95 21.98
CA GLU A 242 -5.71 17.30 20.59
C GLU A 242 -4.53 16.97 19.68
N PHE A 243 -4.82 16.32 18.56
CA PHE A 243 -3.84 16.08 17.51
C PHE A 243 -3.34 17.39 16.89
N GLY A 244 -2.06 17.41 16.54
CA GLY A 244 -1.44 18.43 15.69
C GLY A 244 -1.06 17.87 14.33
N TRP A 245 -1.12 18.70 13.30
CA TRP A 245 -0.77 18.35 11.93
C TRP A 245 -0.39 19.58 11.09
N ASP A 246 0.35 19.33 10.02
CA ASP A 246 0.76 20.33 9.03
C ASP A 246 -0.14 20.34 7.77
N ARG A 247 0.18 21.24 6.84
CA ARG A 247 -0.55 21.37 5.55
C ARG A 247 -0.42 20.15 4.66
N ASN A 248 0.58 19.31 4.88
CA ASN A 248 0.82 18.08 4.12
C ASN A 248 0.08 16.88 4.70
N ARG A 249 -0.73 17.09 5.75
CA ARG A 249 -1.44 16.03 6.50
C ARG A 249 -0.48 15.10 7.24
N LYS A 250 0.71 15.60 7.56
CA LYS A 250 1.63 14.96 8.49
C LYS A 250 1.25 15.30 9.90
N MET A 251 1.13 14.27 10.72
CA MET A 251 0.85 14.42 12.13
C MET A 251 2.11 14.84 12.88
N GLU A 252 1.96 15.73 13.87
CA GLU A 252 3.07 16.10 14.74
C GLU A 252 3.51 14.92 15.61
N ARG A 253 4.83 14.83 15.87
CA ARG A 253 5.39 13.90 16.84
C ARG A 253 4.75 14.10 18.21
N ILE A 254 4.38 12.99 18.83
CA ILE A 254 3.81 12.91 20.17
C ILE A 254 4.94 12.80 21.19
N GLY A 255 4.84 13.52 22.31
CA GLY A 255 5.83 13.53 23.37
C GLY A 255 6.15 12.13 23.90
N PHE A 256 7.41 11.89 24.25
CA PHE A 256 7.87 10.53 24.62
C PHE A 256 7.20 9.96 25.89
N TRP A 257 6.60 10.82 26.71
CA TRP A 257 5.87 10.46 27.94
C TRP A 257 4.37 10.26 27.74
N VAL A 258 3.81 10.58 26.56
CA VAL A 258 2.37 10.46 26.31
C VAL A 258 1.97 8.99 26.15
N SER A 259 1.08 8.54 27.03
CA SER A 259 0.58 7.17 27.12
C SER A 259 -0.90 7.04 26.76
N LYS A 260 -1.55 8.15 26.36
CA LYS A 260 -2.97 8.18 25.97
C LYS A 260 -3.17 9.15 24.83
N VAL A 261 -3.88 8.72 23.80
CA VAL A 261 -4.20 9.50 22.60
C VAL A 261 -5.70 9.45 22.30
N PRO A 262 -6.25 10.42 21.55
CA PRO A 262 -7.64 10.35 21.11
C PRO A 262 -7.86 9.11 20.23
N LYS A 263 -9.02 8.46 20.40
CA LYS A 263 -9.34 7.18 19.73
C LYS A 263 -9.52 7.30 18.21
N TYR A 264 -9.90 8.48 17.72
CA TYR A 264 -10.28 8.68 16.32
C TYR A 264 -9.24 9.52 15.59
N LEU A 265 -8.31 8.86 14.91
CA LEU A 265 -7.36 9.53 14.02
C LEU A 265 -8.14 10.29 12.92
N PRO A 266 -7.85 11.59 12.67
CA PRO A 266 -8.51 12.31 11.59
C PRO A 266 -8.23 11.62 10.26
N TRP A 267 -9.29 11.25 9.53
CA TRP A 267 -9.20 10.41 8.34
C TRP A 267 -8.30 10.98 7.23
N PHE A 268 -8.08 12.30 7.19
CA PHE A 268 -7.24 12.95 6.19
C PHE A 268 -5.74 12.81 6.49
N ILE A 269 -5.33 12.34 7.68
CA ILE A 269 -3.92 12.13 7.97
C ILE A 269 -3.37 11.06 7.03
N THR A 270 -2.31 11.42 6.29
CA THR A 270 -1.66 10.51 5.34
C THR A 270 -0.22 10.18 5.75
N ASP A 271 0.34 10.89 6.72
CA ASP A 271 1.72 10.72 7.15
C ASP A 271 1.79 10.65 8.68
N LEU A 272 2.15 9.46 9.17
CA LEU A 272 2.40 9.16 10.59
C LEU A 272 3.90 9.00 10.88
N SER A 273 4.76 9.53 10.01
CA SER A 273 6.20 9.37 10.18
C SER A 273 6.68 10.02 11.48
N GLY A 274 7.41 9.23 12.27
CA GLY A 274 7.96 9.64 13.56
C GLY A 274 6.94 9.98 14.66
N VAL A 275 5.65 9.62 14.50
CA VAL A 275 4.61 10.04 15.45
C VAL A 275 4.87 9.55 16.88
N PHE A 276 5.40 8.34 17.06
CA PHE A 276 5.77 7.76 18.36
C PHE A 276 7.28 7.54 18.49
N GLU A 277 8.09 8.35 17.78
CA GLU A 277 9.54 8.31 17.90
C GLU A 277 9.99 8.55 19.35
N ASP A 278 10.86 7.67 19.86
CA ASP A 278 11.34 7.53 21.25
C ASP A 278 10.25 7.43 22.32
N ASN A 279 8.99 7.11 21.97
CA ASN A 279 7.95 6.97 22.98
C ASN A 279 8.31 5.87 23.98
N ASN A 280 8.28 6.21 25.27
CA ASN A 280 8.79 5.35 26.34
C ASN A 280 7.69 4.54 27.02
N ASN A 281 6.46 4.55 26.50
CA ASN A 281 5.35 3.81 27.07
C ASN A 281 5.25 2.42 26.44
N SER A 282 4.96 1.41 27.26
CA SER A 282 4.68 0.06 26.79
C SER A 282 3.31 -0.07 26.14
N ASN A 283 2.37 0.77 26.55
CA ASN A 283 1.01 0.85 26.06
C ASN A 283 0.57 2.31 25.91
N ILE A 284 -0.07 2.61 24.79
CA ILE A 284 -0.63 3.90 24.42
C ILE A 284 -2.15 3.72 24.28
N GLU A 285 -2.90 4.16 25.28
CA GLU A 285 -4.36 4.08 25.29
C GLU A 285 -4.94 4.83 24.09
N GLY A 286 -5.84 4.19 23.35
CA GLY A 286 -6.51 4.77 22.17
C GLY A 286 -5.83 4.44 20.83
N LEU A 287 -4.57 4.00 20.81
CA LEU A 287 -3.85 3.65 19.58
C LEU A 287 -4.53 2.53 18.78
N THR A 288 -5.02 1.49 19.46
CA THR A 288 -5.69 0.34 18.81
C THR A 288 -6.97 0.70 18.07
N GLU A 289 -7.52 1.89 18.31
CA GLU A 289 -8.72 2.39 17.64
C GLU A 289 -8.43 3.17 16.36
N TRP A 290 -7.16 3.48 16.09
CA TRP A 290 -6.76 4.25 14.92
C TRP A 290 -7.00 3.47 13.63
N ASP A 291 -7.82 4.05 12.75
CA ASP A 291 -7.95 3.62 11.36
C ASP A 291 -6.84 4.28 10.53
N THR A 292 -5.82 3.51 10.17
CA THR A 292 -4.68 3.99 9.38
C THR A 292 -4.85 3.76 7.87
N SER A 293 -6.04 3.40 7.39
CA SER A 293 -6.29 3.03 5.99
C SER A 293 -6.05 4.15 4.96
N ASN A 294 -5.83 5.40 5.40
CA ASN A 294 -5.46 6.52 4.53
C ASN A 294 -3.97 6.88 4.60
N VAL A 295 -3.21 6.26 5.51
CA VAL A 295 -1.79 6.54 5.72
C VAL A 295 -0.95 5.94 4.60
N THR A 296 -0.05 6.75 4.05
CA THR A 296 0.89 6.37 3.00
C THR A 296 2.35 6.33 3.50
N ASN A 297 2.65 6.98 4.62
CA ASN A 297 3.99 7.03 5.21
C ASN A 297 3.95 6.68 6.71
N MET A 298 4.68 5.63 7.10
CA MET A 298 4.87 5.20 8.50
C MET A 298 6.36 5.09 8.87
N SER A 299 7.22 5.75 8.11
CA SER A 299 8.66 5.78 8.39
C SER A 299 8.94 6.27 9.82
N PHE A 300 9.84 5.62 10.53
CA PHE A 300 10.23 5.98 11.90
C PHE A 300 9.10 5.99 12.94
N MET A 301 7.89 5.48 12.64
CA MET A 301 6.71 5.67 13.49
C MET A 301 6.94 5.27 14.95
N PHE A 302 7.65 4.16 15.21
CA PHE A 302 8.04 3.68 16.54
C PHE A 302 9.56 3.60 16.70
N TRP A 303 10.31 4.42 15.95
CA TRP A 303 11.77 4.45 16.07
C TRP A 303 12.17 4.79 17.50
N GLY A 304 13.09 4.02 18.09
CA GLY A 304 13.57 4.25 19.45
C GLY A 304 12.52 4.02 20.55
N ALA A 305 11.32 3.53 20.25
CA ALA A 305 10.25 3.27 21.22
C ALA A 305 10.56 2.00 22.05
N LYS A 306 11.61 2.08 22.87
CA LYS A 306 12.26 0.92 23.53
C LYS A 306 11.31 0.08 24.37
N SER A 307 10.34 0.70 25.02
CA SER A 307 9.38 0.06 25.93
C SER A 307 8.12 -0.44 25.22
N PHE A 308 7.84 0.03 24.00
CA PHE A 308 6.60 -0.26 23.27
C PHE A 308 6.45 -1.75 22.99
N ASN A 309 5.33 -2.34 23.45
CA ASN A 309 5.03 -3.76 23.25
C ASN A 309 3.51 -4.02 23.23
N GLN A 310 2.73 -3.06 22.74
CA GLN A 310 1.28 -3.16 22.62
C GLN A 310 0.88 -3.68 21.23
N PRO A 311 -0.17 -4.51 21.11
CA PRO A 311 -0.75 -4.85 19.81
C PRO A 311 -1.19 -3.59 19.03
N LEU A 312 -0.96 -3.57 17.73
CA LEU A 312 -1.32 -2.41 16.89
C LEU A 312 -2.85 -2.23 16.74
N GLY A 313 -3.61 -3.33 16.83
CA GLY A 313 -5.08 -3.36 16.77
C GLY A 313 -5.65 -3.65 15.38
N ASP A 314 -6.90 -4.12 15.33
CA ASP A 314 -7.55 -4.62 14.10
C ASP A 314 -7.89 -3.51 13.07
N LYS A 315 -7.70 -2.25 13.43
CA LYS A 315 -7.92 -1.08 12.54
C LYS A 315 -6.62 -0.53 11.95
N PHE A 316 -5.47 -1.07 12.36
CA PHE A 316 -4.16 -0.71 11.86
C PHE A 316 -3.93 -1.30 10.46
N ASP A 317 -4.45 -0.61 9.45
CA ASP A 317 -4.37 -0.96 8.04
C ASP A 317 -3.19 -0.24 7.37
N THR A 318 -2.25 -1.01 6.82
CA THR A 318 -1.07 -0.50 6.12
C THR A 318 -1.14 -0.63 4.60
N SER A 319 -2.29 -1.04 4.04
CA SER A 319 -2.45 -1.36 2.61
C SER A 319 -2.23 -0.19 1.63
N LYS A 320 -2.06 1.04 2.12
CA LYS A 320 -1.67 2.23 1.34
C LYS A 320 -0.25 2.72 1.62
N VAL A 321 0.43 2.16 2.62
CA VAL A 321 1.76 2.59 3.02
C VAL A 321 2.78 2.20 1.95
N THR A 322 3.60 3.16 1.56
CA THR A 322 4.69 2.99 0.59
C THR A 322 6.07 3.06 1.24
N ASP A 323 6.18 3.70 2.40
CA ASP A 323 7.43 3.89 3.15
C ASP A 323 7.28 3.39 4.60
N MET A 324 8.06 2.36 4.96
CA MET A 324 8.14 1.76 6.30
C MET A 324 9.56 1.73 6.85
N ARG A 325 10.48 2.54 6.29
CA ARG A 325 11.85 2.56 6.79
C ARG A 325 11.87 2.85 8.29
N GLU A 326 12.69 2.09 9.00
CA GLU A 326 12.95 2.31 10.41
C GLU A 326 11.70 2.28 11.32
N MET A 327 10.56 1.74 10.86
CA MET A 327 9.27 1.81 11.57
C MET A 327 9.35 1.27 13.01
N PHE A 328 10.03 0.14 13.23
CA PHE A 328 10.26 -0.48 14.55
C PHE A 328 11.75 -0.48 14.95
N SER A 329 12.57 0.35 14.31
CA SER A 329 14.00 0.39 14.59
C SER A 329 14.23 0.84 16.04
N GLY A 330 14.97 0.07 16.83
CA GLY A 330 15.22 0.34 18.24
C GLY A 330 14.02 0.11 19.17
N ALA A 331 12.90 -0.42 18.69
CA ALA A 331 11.76 -0.85 19.52
C ALA A 331 12.10 -2.14 20.28
N THR A 332 13.03 -2.05 21.23
CA THR A 332 13.72 -3.21 21.81
C THR A 332 12.81 -4.22 22.50
N SER A 333 11.68 -3.79 23.05
CA SER A 333 10.71 -4.66 23.75
C SER A 333 9.57 -5.16 22.85
N PHE A 334 9.47 -4.66 21.62
CA PHE A 334 8.34 -4.98 20.74
C PHE A 334 8.37 -6.44 20.32
N ASN A 335 7.32 -7.18 20.67
CA ASN A 335 7.15 -8.59 20.34
C ASN A 335 5.65 -8.94 20.18
N GLN A 336 4.92 -8.09 19.46
CA GLN A 336 3.50 -8.30 19.17
C GLN A 336 3.28 -8.71 17.73
N SER A 337 2.21 -9.46 17.50
CA SER A 337 1.75 -9.77 16.14
C SER A 337 1.47 -8.48 15.38
N LEU A 338 1.87 -8.44 14.12
CA LEU A 338 1.60 -7.30 13.23
C LEU A 338 0.10 -7.23 12.84
N GLY A 339 -0.60 -8.36 12.85
CA GLY A 339 -2.04 -8.47 12.56
C GLY A 339 -2.40 -8.61 11.07
N ASP A 340 -3.64 -9.00 10.79
CA ASP A 340 -4.11 -9.37 9.43
C ASP A 340 -4.31 -8.17 8.49
N LYS A 341 -4.21 -6.93 8.98
CA LYS A 341 -4.28 -5.71 8.17
C LYS A 341 -2.92 -5.05 7.94
N PHE A 342 -1.86 -5.68 8.43
CA PHE A 342 -0.48 -5.29 8.13
C PHE A 342 -0.08 -5.80 6.75
N ASP A 343 -0.58 -5.11 5.73
CA ASP A 343 -0.32 -5.34 4.32
C ASP A 343 0.83 -4.46 3.83
N THR A 344 1.92 -5.09 3.39
CA THR A 344 3.12 -4.38 2.89
C THR A 344 3.23 -4.37 1.36
N SER A 345 2.19 -4.82 0.64
CA SER A 345 2.21 -5.01 -0.83
C SER A 345 2.42 -3.73 -1.67
N LYS A 346 2.45 -2.55 -1.04
CA LYS A 346 2.78 -1.27 -1.68
C LYS A 346 4.09 -0.65 -1.19
N VAL A 347 4.74 -1.24 -0.21
CA VAL A 347 5.98 -0.74 0.37
C VAL A 347 7.13 -0.93 -0.61
N THR A 348 7.94 0.12 -0.78
CA THR A 348 9.12 0.10 -1.64
C THR A 348 10.44 0.21 -0.86
N ASP A 349 10.39 0.77 0.36
CA ASP A 349 11.55 0.95 1.25
C ASP A 349 11.27 0.31 2.62
N MET A 350 12.08 -0.70 2.99
CA MET A 350 12.04 -1.41 4.27
C MET A 350 13.38 -1.34 5.02
N ARG A 351 14.26 -0.39 4.67
CA ARG A 351 15.56 -0.26 5.33
C ARG A 351 15.38 -0.14 6.84
N ARG A 352 16.12 -0.95 7.60
CA ARG A 352 16.13 -0.99 9.07
C ARG A 352 14.76 -1.16 9.73
N MET A 353 13.75 -1.69 9.03
CA MET A 353 12.38 -1.76 9.56
C MET A 353 12.29 -2.38 10.96
N PHE A 354 13.05 -3.45 11.23
CA PHE A 354 13.17 -4.12 12.53
C PHE A 354 14.56 -4.02 13.15
N SER A 355 15.39 -3.07 12.72
CA SER A 355 16.76 -2.93 13.20
C SER A 355 16.78 -2.67 14.72
N GLY A 356 17.35 -3.57 15.52
CA GLY A 356 17.42 -3.44 16.97
C GLY A 356 16.12 -3.73 17.70
N ALA A 357 15.10 -4.28 17.02
CA ALA A 357 13.90 -4.83 17.65
C ALA A 357 14.24 -6.16 18.36
N ARG A 358 15.04 -6.06 19.42
CA ARG A 358 15.74 -7.20 20.06
C ARG A 358 14.83 -8.33 20.52
N ALA A 359 13.64 -8.00 21.02
CA ALA A 359 12.66 -8.98 21.51
C ALA A 359 11.73 -9.53 20.42
N PHE A 360 11.70 -8.94 19.22
CA PHE A 360 10.74 -9.30 18.18
C PHE A 360 10.97 -10.73 17.69
N ASN A 361 9.97 -11.59 17.88
CA ASN A 361 9.98 -12.98 17.45
C ASN A 361 8.56 -13.45 17.07
N GLN A 362 7.83 -12.63 16.33
CA GLN A 362 6.50 -12.95 15.83
C GLN A 362 6.53 -13.23 14.32
N ALA A 363 5.58 -14.05 13.86
CA ALA A 363 5.42 -14.29 12.44
C ALA A 363 5.07 -12.98 11.72
N LEU A 364 5.66 -12.77 10.54
CA LEU A 364 5.43 -11.55 9.75
C LEU A 364 3.99 -11.48 9.19
N GLY A 365 3.35 -12.63 8.99
CA GLY A 365 1.95 -12.75 8.57
C GLY A 365 1.75 -12.90 7.06
N HIS A 366 0.56 -13.36 6.65
CA HIS A 366 0.24 -13.74 5.26
C HIS A 366 0.08 -12.56 4.27
N LYS A 367 0.11 -11.31 4.77
CA LYS A 367 0.09 -10.08 3.97
C LYS A 367 1.40 -9.30 3.99
N PHE A 368 2.43 -9.86 4.61
CA PHE A 368 3.79 -9.33 4.53
C PHE A 368 4.39 -9.67 3.16
N ASP A 369 4.07 -8.84 2.18
CA ASP A 369 4.48 -8.94 0.79
C ASP A 369 5.60 -7.94 0.50
N THR A 370 6.77 -8.44 0.13
CA THR A 370 7.94 -7.60 -0.18
C THR A 370 8.22 -7.46 -1.67
N SER A 371 7.32 -7.92 -2.55
CA SER A 371 7.52 -7.98 -4.02
C SER A 371 7.71 -6.63 -4.72
N LYS A 372 7.57 -5.51 -4.01
CA LYS A 372 7.86 -4.15 -4.49
C LYS A 372 9.04 -3.47 -3.80
N VAL A 373 9.62 -4.11 -2.79
CA VAL A 373 10.73 -3.55 -2.02
C VAL A 373 12.00 -3.60 -2.85
N THR A 374 12.73 -2.49 -2.87
CA THR A 374 14.02 -2.37 -3.58
C THR A 374 15.21 -2.25 -2.63
N ASP A 375 14.98 -1.84 -1.38
CA ASP A 375 16.01 -1.63 -0.35
C ASP A 375 15.63 -2.39 0.94
N MET A 376 16.47 -3.35 1.33
CA MET A 376 16.32 -4.16 2.55
C MET A 376 17.55 -4.02 3.48
N ARG A 377 18.31 -2.95 3.34
CA ARG A 377 19.48 -2.69 4.18
C ARG A 377 19.13 -2.80 5.65
N GLU A 378 19.88 -3.64 6.36
CA GLU A 378 19.81 -3.78 7.81
C GLU A 378 18.40 -4.08 8.35
N MET A 379 17.51 -4.66 7.53
CA MET A 379 16.10 -4.84 7.86
C MET A 379 15.88 -5.56 9.21
N PHE A 380 16.67 -6.60 9.49
CA PHE A 380 16.66 -7.37 10.75
C PHE A 380 17.93 -7.19 11.58
N ARG A 381 18.70 -6.12 11.34
CA ARG A 381 19.97 -5.90 12.04
C ARG A 381 19.76 -5.84 13.56
N GLY A 382 20.37 -6.71 14.34
CA GLY A 382 20.23 -6.71 15.81
C GLY A 382 18.84 -7.14 16.31
N ALA A 383 17.99 -7.72 15.46
CA ALA A 383 16.76 -8.41 15.87
C ALA A 383 17.12 -9.75 16.53
N THR A 384 17.79 -9.68 17.68
CA THR A 384 18.53 -10.80 18.28
C THR A 384 17.69 -12.04 18.60
N SER A 385 16.38 -11.88 18.85
CA SER A 385 15.46 -12.98 19.17
C SER A 385 14.67 -13.51 17.97
N PHE A 386 14.73 -12.83 16.82
CA PHE A 386 13.91 -13.18 15.66
C PHE A 386 14.32 -14.55 15.10
N ASN A 387 13.39 -15.50 15.10
CA ASN A 387 13.58 -16.84 14.56
C ASN A 387 12.26 -17.40 13.98
N GLN A 388 11.51 -16.56 13.26
CA GLN A 388 10.28 -16.94 12.59
C GLN A 388 10.48 -17.03 11.08
N SER A 389 9.63 -17.82 10.42
CA SER A 389 9.62 -17.90 8.96
C SER A 389 9.40 -16.52 8.34
N LEU A 390 10.12 -16.25 7.24
CA LEU A 390 9.93 -15.04 6.44
C LEU A 390 8.59 -15.06 5.68
N GLY A 391 8.04 -16.24 5.41
CA GLY A 391 6.74 -16.45 4.78
C GLY A 391 6.73 -16.45 3.24
N ASP A 392 5.66 -16.99 2.65
CA ASP A 392 5.57 -17.28 1.21
C ASP A 392 5.48 -16.03 0.30
N LYS A 393 5.36 -14.83 0.87
CA LYS A 393 5.32 -13.55 0.14
C LYS A 393 6.56 -12.68 0.38
N PHE A 394 7.58 -13.23 1.04
CA PHE A 394 8.88 -12.62 1.18
C PHE A 394 9.67 -12.78 -0.13
N ASP A 395 9.32 -11.95 -1.11
CA ASP A 395 9.94 -11.88 -2.43
C ASP A 395 11.00 -10.78 -2.48
N THR A 396 12.25 -11.16 -2.73
CA THR A 396 13.38 -10.22 -2.82
C THR A 396 13.85 -9.94 -4.24
N SER A 397 13.13 -10.41 -5.27
CA SER A 397 13.53 -10.33 -6.69
C SER A 397 13.68 -8.92 -7.27
N LYS A 398 13.34 -7.87 -6.51
CA LYS A 398 13.55 -6.46 -6.87
C LYS A 398 14.57 -5.74 -5.98
N VAL A 399 15.07 -6.41 -4.95
CA VAL A 399 16.03 -5.84 -4.00
C VAL A 399 17.39 -5.71 -4.67
N THR A 400 18.01 -4.55 -4.54
CA THR A 400 19.37 -4.29 -5.05
C THR A 400 20.41 -4.18 -3.95
N ASP A 401 20.00 -3.92 -2.72
CA ASP A 401 20.88 -3.72 -1.57
C ASP A 401 20.40 -4.54 -0.36
N MET A 402 21.24 -5.47 0.11
CA MET A 402 21.01 -6.34 1.27
C MET A 402 22.08 -6.19 2.34
N LYS A 403 22.82 -5.07 2.33
CA LYS A 403 23.87 -4.82 3.32
C LYS A 403 23.34 -4.98 4.73
N GLY A 404 24.00 -5.85 5.50
CA GLY A 404 23.70 -6.08 6.92
C GLY A 404 22.29 -6.60 7.20
N MET A 405 21.57 -7.17 6.23
CA MET A 405 20.15 -7.55 6.38
C MET A 405 19.87 -8.37 7.65
N PHE A 406 20.73 -9.34 7.97
CA PHE A 406 20.67 -10.19 9.17
C PHE A 406 21.85 -9.96 10.14
N TRP A 407 22.52 -8.81 10.07
CA TRP A 407 23.65 -8.51 10.96
C TRP A 407 23.19 -8.55 12.44
N ASP A 408 23.78 -9.41 13.26
CA ASP A 408 23.47 -9.59 14.69
C ASP A 408 22.06 -10.14 14.95
N ALA A 409 21.44 -10.79 13.95
CA ALA A 409 20.23 -11.59 14.10
C ALA A 409 20.57 -12.95 14.75
N ARG A 410 21.05 -12.91 16.00
CA ARG A 410 21.73 -14.03 16.68
C ARG A 410 20.96 -15.34 16.70
N SER A 411 19.64 -15.30 16.83
CA SER A 411 18.77 -16.48 16.95
C SER A 411 18.21 -16.98 15.61
N PHE A 412 18.34 -16.20 14.53
CA PHE A 412 17.71 -16.52 13.25
C PHE A 412 18.32 -17.80 12.66
N ASN A 413 17.49 -18.82 12.46
CA ASN A 413 17.87 -20.09 11.86
C ASN A 413 16.72 -20.71 11.07
N GLN A 414 15.97 -19.88 10.32
CA GLN A 414 14.88 -20.32 9.44
C GLN A 414 15.32 -20.34 7.98
N PRO A 415 14.73 -21.22 7.15
CA PRO A 415 14.99 -21.19 5.70
C PRO A 415 14.66 -19.81 5.12
N LEU A 416 15.48 -19.37 4.16
CA LEU A 416 15.25 -18.09 3.47
C LEU A 416 14.02 -18.14 2.56
N GLY A 417 13.70 -19.32 2.01
CA GLY A 417 12.49 -19.60 1.22
C GLY A 417 12.66 -19.42 -0.29
N ASP A 418 11.75 -20.01 -1.07
CA ASP A 418 11.85 -20.13 -2.54
C ASP A 418 11.71 -18.80 -3.30
N LYS A 419 11.37 -17.71 -2.62
CA LYS A 419 11.27 -16.35 -3.20
C LYS A 419 12.38 -15.41 -2.74
N PHE A 420 13.35 -15.93 -1.98
CA PHE A 420 14.57 -15.22 -1.63
C PHE A 420 15.53 -15.22 -2.82
N ASP A 421 15.23 -14.37 -3.80
CA ASP A 421 15.98 -14.16 -5.02
C ASP A 421 16.94 -12.97 -4.84
N THR A 422 18.25 -13.24 -4.91
CA THR A 422 19.29 -12.22 -4.77
C THR A 422 19.92 -11.80 -6.10
N SER A 423 19.37 -12.25 -7.24
CA SER A 423 19.97 -12.05 -8.56
C SER A 423 20.17 -10.59 -8.98
N LYS A 424 19.52 -9.62 -8.32
CA LYS A 424 19.72 -8.18 -8.56
C LYS A 424 20.55 -7.46 -7.51
N VAL A 425 20.98 -8.16 -6.47
CA VAL A 425 21.71 -7.57 -5.35
C VAL A 425 23.15 -7.28 -5.77
N THR A 426 23.63 -6.08 -5.44
CA THR A 426 25.01 -5.64 -5.71
C THR A 426 25.87 -5.52 -4.45
N ASP A 427 25.25 -5.31 -3.28
CA ASP A 427 25.94 -5.18 -1.99
C ASP A 427 25.38 -6.22 -0.98
N MET A 428 26.26 -7.11 -0.50
CA MET A 428 25.99 -8.09 0.56
C MET A 428 26.94 -7.95 1.75
N ALA A 429 27.61 -6.80 1.89
CA ALA A 429 28.49 -6.51 3.00
C ALA A 429 27.79 -6.81 4.34
N SER A 430 28.45 -7.57 5.20
CA SER A 430 27.96 -7.94 6.55
C SER A 430 26.58 -8.62 6.60
N MET A 431 26.06 -9.19 5.50
CA MET A 431 24.68 -9.71 5.43
C MET A 431 24.32 -10.65 6.58
N PHE A 432 25.19 -11.60 6.95
CA PHE A 432 25.03 -12.55 8.05
C PHE A 432 26.06 -12.35 9.18
N LYS A 433 26.64 -11.15 9.28
CA LYS A 433 27.59 -10.81 10.35
C LYS A 433 26.97 -11.07 11.71
N GLU A 434 27.61 -11.83 12.59
CA GLU A 434 27.13 -12.21 13.93
C GLU A 434 25.75 -12.93 13.94
N ALA A 435 25.30 -13.50 12.82
CA ALA A 435 24.14 -14.40 12.77
C ALA A 435 24.50 -15.77 13.37
N LYS A 436 24.74 -15.79 14.69
CA LYS A 436 25.42 -16.88 15.41
C LYS A 436 24.75 -18.25 15.27
N SER A 437 23.43 -18.31 15.14
CA SER A 437 22.66 -19.56 15.04
C SER A 437 22.34 -19.97 13.59
N PHE A 438 22.55 -19.10 12.61
CA PHE A 438 22.15 -19.35 11.23
C PHE A 438 22.96 -20.52 10.65
N ASN A 439 22.27 -21.58 10.26
CA ASN A 439 22.85 -22.77 9.65
C ASN A 439 21.86 -23.43 8.66
N GLN A 440 21.11 -22.61 7.92
CA GLN A 440 20.18 -23.07 6.88
C GLN A 440 20.81 -22.94 5.49
N PRO A 441 20.43 -23.81 4.52
CA PRO A 441 20.85 -23.65 3.14
C PRO A 441 20.48 -22.26 2.61
N LEU A 442 21.36 -21.68 1.79
CA LEU A 442 21.12 -20.38 1.17
C LEU A 442 20.00 -20.45 0.11
N GLY A 443 19.84 -21.61 -0.54
CA GLY A 443 18.77 -21.91 -1.49
C GLY A 443 19.10 -21.61 -2.95
N ASP A 444 18.32 -22.19 -3.87
CA ASP A 444 18.61 -22.20 -5.32
C ASP A 444 18.44 -20.82 -5.99
N LYS A 445 17.94 -19.80 -5.30
CA LYS A 445 17.82 -18.42 -5.81
C LYS A 445 18.77 -17.43 -5.15
N PHE A 446 19.67 -17.93 -4.31
CA PHE A 446 20.77 -17.15 -3.75
C PHE A 446 21.89 -16.99 -4.80
N ASP A 447 21.62 -16.12 -5.77
CA ASP A 447 22.52 -15.76 -6.85
C ASP A 447 23.35 -14.51 -6.48
N THR A 448 24.67 -14.67 -6.38
CA THR A 448 25.59 -13.57 -6.04
C THR A 448 26.33 -13.01 -7.25
N SER A 449 25.98 -13.40 -8.48
CA SER A 449 26.71 -13.05 -9.71
C SER A 449 26.74 -11.55 -10.04
N ASN A 450 25.94 -10.73 -9.35
CA ASN A 450 25.95 -9.26 -9.46
C ASN A 450 26.58 -8.54 -8.27
N VAL A 451 27.00 -9.27 -7.23
CA VAL A 451 27.57 -8.71 -6.00
C VAL A 451 29.02 -8.27 -6.22
N THR A 452 29.36 -7.08 -5.71
CA THR A 452 30.72 -6.52 -5.77
C THR A 452 31.40 -6.42 -4.41
N ASP A 453 30.64 -6.35 -3.30
CA ASP A 453 31.16 -6.27 -1.93
C ASP A 453 30.57 -7.41 -1.06
N MET A 454 31.47 -8.21 -0.46
CA MET A 454 31.16 -9.29 0.48
C MET A 454 31.98 -9.19 1.79
N ASN A 455 32.50 -8.00 2.13
CA ASN A 455 33.24 -7.86 3.38
C ASN A 455 32.37 -8.26 4.58
N PHE A 456 32.99 -8.96 5.53
CA PHE A 456 32.33 -9.46 6.74
C PHE A 456 31.05 -10.29 6.53
N MET A 457 30.76 -10.82 5.33
CA MET A 457 29.45 -11.43 5.02
C MET A 457 29.01 -12.50 6.03
N PHE A 458 29.93 -13.37 6.46
CA PHE A 458 29.73 -14.41 7.47
C PHE A 458 30.59 -14.19 8.72
N TYR A 459 31.04 -12.96 8.98
CA TYR A 459 31.88 -12.64 10.13
C TYR A 459 31.19 -13.04 11.43
N GLN A 460 31.81 -13.88 12.24
CA GLN A 460 31.27 -14.45 13.49
C GLN A 460 29.91 -15.18 13.33
N ALA A 461 29.58 -15.66 12.12
CA ALA A 461 28.47 -16.60 11.90
C ALA A 461 28.86 -18.00 12.42
N SER A 462 28.97 -18.15 13.73
CA SER A 462 29.71 -19.24 14.38
C SER A 462 29.17 -20.64 14.11
N SER A 463 27.87 -20.79 13.79
CA SER A 463 27.23 -22.08 13.51
C SER A 463 27.08 -22.40 12.03
N PHE A 464 27.35 -21.43 11.13
CA PHE A 464 27.13 -21.62 9.71
C PHE A 464 28.09 -22.67 9.15
N ASN A 465 27.54 -23.74 8.59
CA ASN A 465 28.28 -24.85 7.99
C ASN A 465 27.49 -25.48 6.83
N GLN A 466 26.79 -24.66 6.05
CA GLN A 466 26.05 -25.12 4.87
C GLN A 466 26.84 -24.85 3.58
N PRO A 467 26.67 -25.70 2.54
CA PRO A 467 27.26 -25.44 1.23
C PRO A 467 26.83 -24.06 0.71
N LEU A 468 27.76 -23.35 0.05
CA LEU A 468 27.46 -22.05 -0.54
C LEU A 468 26.54 -22.18 -1.77
N GLY A 469 26.64 -23.29 -2.50
CA GLY A 469 25.79 -23.62 -3.65
C GLY A 469 26.30 -23.11 -5.00
N ASP A 470 25.74 -23.65 -6.09
CA ASP A 470 26.24 -23.42 -7.46
C ASP A 470 25.94 -22.03 -8.02
N LYS A 471 25.18 -21.20 -7.29
CA LYS A 471 24.88 -19.80 -7.66
C LYS A 471 25.64 -18.78 -6.80
N PHE A 472 26.51 -19.25 -5.91
CA PHE A 472 27.44 -18.41 -5.16
C PHE A 472 28.63 -18.02 -6.05
N ASP A 473 28.36 -17.18 -7.05
CA ASP A 473 29.34 -16.63 -7.98
C ASP A 473 29.98 -15.36 -7.42
N THR A 474 31.28 -15.41 -7.16
CA THR A 474 32.04 -14.27 -6.61
C THR A 474 32.88 -13.54 -7.66
N SER A 475 32.73 -13.85 -8.95
CA SER A 475 33.59 -13.35 -10.04
C SER A 475 33.55 -11.84 -10.28
N LYS A 476 32.65 -11.11 -9.61
CA LYS A 476 32.59 -9.64 -9.60
C LYS A 476 33.02 -8.98 -8.30
N VAL A 477 33.29 -9.77 -7.25
CA VAL A 477 33.63 -9.27 -5.92
C VAL A 477 35.05 -8.71 -5.91
N THR A 478 35.23 -7.56 -5.27
CA THR A 478 36.54 -6.90 -5.11
C THR A 478 37.04 -6.89 -3.67
N ASP A 479 36.15 -6.99 -2.69
CA ASP A 479 36.46 -7.00 -1.25
C ASP A 479 35.84 -8.23 -0.56
N MET A 480 36.70 -9.07 0.02
CA MET A 480 36.35 -10.24 0.85
C MET A 480 36.99 -10.18 2.23
N SER A 481 37.37 -8.99 2.69
CA SER A 481 38.00 -8.80 4.00
C SER A 481 37.10 -9.38 5.10
N ALA A 482 37.71 -10.22 5.94
CA ALA A 482 37.10 -10.90 7.08
C ALA A 482 35.79 -11.66 6.78
N MET A 483 35.55 -12.09 5.53
CA MET A 483 34.30 -12.71 5.10
C MET A 483 33.87 -13.90 5.97
N PHE A 484 34.80 -14.80 6.32
CA PHE A 484 34.57 -15.98 7.17
C PHE A 484 35.25 -15.86 8.55
N SER A 485 35.70 -14.67 8.92
CA SER A 485 36.41 -14.49 10.19
C SER A 485 35.49 -14.81 11.36
N GLY A 486 35.87 -15.76 12.21
CA GLY A 486 35.08 -16.25 13.33
C GLY A 486 33.92 -17.18 12.95
N ALA A 487 33.81 -17.62 11.69
CA ALA A 487 32.87 -18.67 11.27
C ALA A 487 33.36 -20.05 11.75
N ARG A 488 33.30 -20.27 13.07
CA ARG A 488 34.01 -21.35 13.77
C ARG A 488 33.65 -22.76 13.30
N ALA A 489 32.41 -22.99 12.89
CA ALA A 489 31.91 -24.28 12.41
C ALA A 489 32.06 -24.50 10.90
N PHE A 490 32.35 -23.44 10.13
CA PHE A 490 32.35 -23.52 8.67
C PHE A 490 33.47 -24.44 8.18
N ASN A 491 33.09 -25.52 7.49
CA ASN A 491 34.00 -26.50 6.90
C ASN A 491 33.43 -27.08 5.60
N GLN A 492 32.79 -26.23 4.79
CA GLN A 492 32.24 -26.61 3.49
C GLN A 492 33.17 -26.16 2.35
N ALA A 493 33.12 -26.90 1.24
CA ALA A 493 33.85 -26.52 0.04
C ALA A 493 33.37 -25.16 -0.46
N LEU A 494 34.30 -24.33 -0.93
CA LEU A 494 33.97 -23.01 -1.49
C LEU A 494 33.23 -23.12 -2.84
N GLY A 495 33.53 -24.17 -3.61
CA GLY A 495 32.85 -24.52 -4.87
C GLY A 495 33.45 -23.84 -6.11
N ASP A 496 33.07 -24.34 -7.29
CA ASP A 496 33.65 -23.94 -8.59
C ASP A 496 33.24 -22.54 -9.06
N LYS A 497 32.38 -21.85 -8.30
CA LYS A 497 31.92 -20.48 -8.58
C LYS A 497 32.55 -19.43 -7.65
N PHE A 498 33.34 -19.90 -6.69
CA PHE A 498 34.15 -19.06 -5.81
C PHE A 498 35.40 -18.57 -6.54
N ASP A 499 35.22 -17.60 -7.43
CA ASP A 499 36.26 -16.94 -8.20
C ASP A 499 36.74 -15.66 -7.50
N THR A 500 38.00 -15.64 -7.09
CA THR A 500 38.61 -14.50 -6.41
C THR A 500 39.52 -13.66 -7.30
N SER A 501 39.56 -13.90 -8.61
CA SER A 501 40.49 -13.25 -9.56
C SER A 501 40.33 -11.73 -9.69
N LYS A 502 39.27 -11.14 -9.13
CA LYS A 502 39.07 -9.68 -9.03
C LYS A 502 39.26 -9.11 -7.63
N VAL A 503 39.42 -9.96 -6.62
CA VAL A 503 39.54 -9.53 -5.23
C VAL A 503 40.89 -8.90 -5.00
N THR A 504 40.90 -7.72 -4.37
CA THR A 504 42.12 -6.98 -4.01
C THR A 504 42.36 -6.97 -2.50
N ASP A 505 41.30 -7.09 -1.70
CA ASP A 505 41.37 -7.17 -0.24
C ASP A 505 40.80 -8.52 0.26
N MET A 506 41.65 -9.30 0.92
CA MET A 506 41.29 -10.55 1.59
C MET A 506 41.76 -10.58 3.05
N LYS A 507 42.01 -9.42 3.63
CA LYS A 507 42.54 -9.30 4.98
C LYS A 507 41.71 -10.12 5.95
N GLY A 508 42.38 -11.04 6.65
CA GLY A 508 41.75 -11.81 7.69
C GLY A 508 40.56 -12.70 7.27
N MET A 509 40.45 -13.06 5.99
CA MET A 509 39.28 -13.76 5.43
C MET A 509 38.83 -14.97 6.26
N PHE A 510 39.78 -15.77 6.79
CA PHE A 510 39.54 -16.97 7.61
C PHE A 510 40.06 -16.86 9.05
N ILE A 511 40.23 -15.63 9.60
CA ILE A 511 40.65 -15.47 10.99
C ILE A 511 39.74 -16.28 11.92
N SER A 512 40.30 -17.14 12.76
CA SER A 512 39.56 -17.94 13.74
C SER A 512 38.43 -18.81 13.16
N ALA A 513 38.47 -19.13 11.86
CA ALA A 513 37.64 -20.15 11.22
C ALA A 513 38.13 -21.54 11.63
N SER A 514 37.94 -21.88 12.91
CA SER A 514 38.68 -22.95 13.59
C SER A 514 38.49 -24.36 13.00
N ALA A 515 37.33 -24.63 12.40
CA ALA A 515 37.02 -25.93 11.79
C ALA A 515 37.34 -26.01 10.29
N PHE A 516 37.63 -24.88 9.64
CA PHE A 516 37.81 -24.84 8.20
C PHE A 516 39.04 -25.65 7.78
N ASN A 517 38.83 -26.69 6.98
CA ASN A 517 39.89 -27.55 6.45
C ASN A 517 39.53 -28.08 5.05
N GLN A 518 38.93 -27.23 4.22
CA GLN A 518 38.58 -27.55 2.83
C GLN A 518 39.57 -26.92 1.85
N ALA A 519 39.74 -27.58 0.70
CA ALA A 519 40.56 -27.04 -0.38
C ALA A 519 39.99 -25.70 -0.86
N LEU A 520 40.87 -24.75 -1.18
CA LEU A 520 40.47 -23.43 -1.68
C LEU A 520 39.94 -23.49 -3.12
N GLY A 521 40.41 -24.46 -3.91
CA GLY A 521 39.98 -24.71 -5.29
C GLY A 521 40.74 -23.91 -6.36
N ASP A 522 40.56 -24.29 -7.61
CA ASP A 522 41.32 -23.77 -8.77
C ASP A 522 40.94 -22.35 -9.20
N LYS A 523 39.92 -21.75 -8.58
CA LYS A 523 39.49 -20.37 -8.83
C LYS A 523 39.81 -19.41 -7.68
N PHE A 524 40.48 -19.90 -6.65
CA PHE A 524 41.07 -19.09 -5.60
C PHE A 524 42.38 -18.45 -6.10
N ASP A 525 42.23 -17.37 -6.84
CA ASP A 525 43.31 -16.57 -7.42
C ASP A 525 43.62 -15.36 -6.53
N THR A 526 44.86 -15.27 -6.05
CA THR A 526 45.33 -14.17 -5.19
C THR A 526 46.27 -13.20 -5.91
N SER A 527 46.42 -13.28 -7.24
CA SER A 527 47.39 -12.51 -8.04
C SER A 527 47.18 -10.99 -8.05
N LYS A 528 46.08 -10.50 -7.46
CA LYS A 528 45.79 -9.07 -7.26
C LYS A 528 45.84 -8.62 -5.80
N VAL A 529 46.06 -9.52 -4.86
CA VAL A 529 46.05 -9.23 -3.43
C VAL A 529 47.41 -8.68 -3.01
N THR A 530 47.40 -7.59 -2.24
CA THR A 530 48.62 -6.98 -1.67
C THR A 530 48.73 -7.17 -0.15
N ASP A 531 47.60 -7.33 0.54
CA ASP A 531 47.53 -7.53 1.99
C ASP A 531 46.91 -8.91 2.28
N MET A 532 47.71 -9.82 2.85
CA MET A 532 47.28 -11.14 3.33
C MET A 532 47.35 -11.24 4.87
N SER A 533 47.42 -10.10 5.56
CA SER A 533 47.57 -10.05 7.00
C SER A 533 46.45 -10.84 7.69
N ALA A 534 46.86 -11.68 8.62
CA ALA A 534 46.03 -12.54 9.43
C ALA A 534 45.08 -13.50 8.66
N MET A 535 45.23 -13.71 7.35
CA MET A 535 44.27 -14.45 6.52
C MET A 535 43.80 -15.79 7.12
N PHE A 536 44.72 -16.59 7.68
CA PHE A 536 44.44 -17.89 8.33
C PHE A 536 44.76 -17.88 9.84
N SER A 537 44.87 -16.70 10.45
CA SER A 537 45.21 -16.56 11.87
C SER A 537 44.17 -17.26 12.75
N GLY A 538 44.55 -18.30 13.48
CA GLY A 538 43.65 -19.09 14.33
C GLY A 538 42.76 -20.08 13.56
N ALA A 539 42.99 -20.31 12.27
CA ALA A 539 42.36 -21.39 11.50
C ALA A 539 42.95 -22.75 11.92
N ARG A 540 42.63 -23.19 13.14
CA ARG A 540 43.33 -24.26 13.86
C ARG A 540 43.38 -25.60 13.11
N ALA A 541 42.33 -25.96 12.39
CA ALA A 541 42.23 -27.22 11.65
C ALA A 541 42.79 -27.14 10.22
N PHE A 542 43.05 -25.95 9.69
CA PHE A 542 43.40 -25.77 8.29
C PHE A 542 44.76 -26.38 7.97
N ASN A 543 44.78 -27.36 7.07
CA ASN A 543 45.99 -28.00 6.58
C ASN A 543 45.84 -28.46 5.12
N GLN A 544 45.14 -27.69 4.30
CA GLN A 544 44.95 -28.00 2.88
C GLN A 544 45.99 -27.29 2.01
N PRO A 545 46.46 -27.92 0.92
CA PRO A 545 47.26 -27.23 -0.08
C PRO A 545 46.55 -25.97 -0.59
N LEU A 546 47.30 -24.87 -0.73
CA LEU A 546 46.72 -23.58 -1.13
C LEU A 546 46.42 -23.47 -2.63
N GLY A 547 46.95 -24.40 -3.44
CA GLY A 547 46.74 -24.46 -4.88
C GLY A 547 47.74 -23.61 -5.68
N TYR A 548 47.75 -23.82 -7.00
CA TYR A 548 48.72 -23.19 -7.91
C TYR A 548 48.41 -21.72 -8.26
N LYS A 549 47.18 -21.26 -8.01
CA LYS A 549 46.76 -19.84 -8.20
C LYS A 549 46.91 -18.98 -6.94
N PHE A 550 47.44 -19.55 -5.87
CA PHE A 550 47.82 -18.80 -4.68
C PHE A 550 49.15 -18.07 -4.95
N ASP A 551 49.05 -16.94 -5.64
CA ASP A 551 50.16 -16.07 -6.02
C ASP A 551 50.44 -15.03 -4.91
N THR A 552 51.67 -15.02 -4.40
CA THR A 552 52.16 -14.08 -3.39
C THR A 552 53.02 -12.96 -3.95
N SER A 553 53.25 -12.92 -5.27
CA SER A 553 54.24 -12.05 -5.91
C SER A 553 53.99 -10.55 -5.72
N LYS A 554 52.75 -10.13 -5.44
CA LYS A 554 52.39 -8.73 -5.16
C LYS A 554 52.15 -8.42 -3.68
N VAL A 555 52.26 -9.43 -2.81
CA VAL A 555 51.94 -9.28 -1.39
C VAL A 555 53.04 -8.47 -0.70
N THR A 556 52.61 -7.46 0.05
CA THR A 556 53.49 -6.61 0.88
C THR A 556 53.34 -6.90 2.36
N ASP A 557 52.18 -7.36 2.82
CA ASP A 557 51.91 -7.66 4.24
C ASP A 557 51.45 -9.12 4.42
N MET A 558 52.22 -9.90 5.18
CA MET A 558 51.92 -11.27 5.63
C MET A 558 51.90 -11.39 7.16
N SER A 559 51.82 -10.27 7.87
CA SER A 559 51.78 -10.24 9.33
C SER A 559 50.64 -11.13 9.85
N TYR A 560 50.93 -11.96 10.84
CA TYR A 560 49.99 -12.87 11.48
C TYR A 560 49.32 -13.93 10.58
N MET A 561 49.74 -14.09 9.31
CA MET A 561 49.00 -14.87 8.31
C MET A 561 48.59 -16.27 8.76
N PHE A 562 49.49 -17.00 9.44
CA PHE A 562 49.24 -18.35 9.99
C PHE A 562 49.36 -18.39 11.52
N ARG A 563 49.26 -17.24 12.21
CA ARG A 563 49.40 -17.20 13.66
C ARG A 563 48.35 -18.12 14.30
N GLY A 564 48.74 -19.10 15.08
CA GLY A 564 47.83 -20.05 15.74
C GLY A 564 47.11 -21.02 14.80
N ALA A 565 47.52 -21.14 13.53
CA ALA A 565 47.05 -22.16 12.59
C ALA A 565 47.72 -23.51 12.93
N ARG A 566 47.30 -24.11 14.05
CA ARG A 566 48.03 -25.20 14.71
C ARG A 566 48.29 -26.43 13.86
N ALA A 567 47.37 -26.79 12.96
CA ALA A 567 47.51 -27.96 12.09
C ALA A 567 48.29 -27.68 10.78
N PHE A 568 48.52 -26.42 10.44
CA PHE A 568 49.04 -26.05 9.12
C PHE A 568 50.50 -26.51 8.95
N ASN A 569 50.75 -27.35 7.94
CA ASN A 569 52.07 -27.85 7.61
C ASN A 569 52.23 -28.15 6.11
N GLN A 570 51.70 -27.28 5.25
CA GLN A 570 51.76 -27.43 3.79
C GLN A 570 52.98 -26.73 3.19
N PRO A 571 53.60 -27.27 2.13
CA PRO A 571 54.80 -26.71 1.52
C PRO A 571 54.57 -25.29 0.99
N LEU A 572 55.50 -24.38 1.30
CA LEU A 572 55.46 -22.96 0.89
C LEU A 572 56.73 -22.52 0.12
N ASN A 573 57.58 -23.47 -0.28
CA ASN A 573 58.89 -23.20 -0.87
C ASN A 573 58.82 -22.45 -2.22
N ASN A 574 57.66 -22.45 -2.89
CA ASN A 574 57.45 -21.78 -4.18
C ASN A 574 56.94 -20.33 -4.05
N TRP A 575 56.77 -19.82 -2.83
CA TRP A 575 56.28 -18.46 -2.61
C TRP A 575 57.31 -17.41 -3.01
N ASN A 576 56.82 -16.36 -3.67
CA ASN A 576 57.61 -15.15 -3.90
C ASN A 576 57.34 -14.16 -2.76
N THR A 577 58.36 -13.92 -1.94
CA THR A 577 58.30 -13.01 -0.78
C THR A 577 59.12 -11.72 -0.99
N SER A 578 59.62 -11.45 -2.20
CA SER A 578 60.57 -10.35 -2.44
C SER A 578 59.99 -8.96 -2.15
N ASN A 579 58.66 -8.84 -2.23
CA ASN A 579 57.91 -7.60 -2.01
C ASN A 579 57.35 -7.48 -0.59
N VAL A 580 57.47 -8.53 0.24
CA VAL A 580 56.90 -8.54 1.59
C VAL A 580 57.75 -7.68 2.52
N THR A 581 57.10 -6.71 3.16
CA THR A 581 57.73 -5.77 4.10
C THR A 581 57.35 -6.04 5.56
N ASP A 582 56.29 -6.83 5.81
CA ASP A 582 55.86 -7.22 7.16
C ASP A 582 55.53 -8.72 7.26
N MET A 583 56.20 -9.41 8.18
CA MET A 583 55.98 -10.83 8.52
C MET A 583 55.81 -11.02 10.03
N THR A 584 55.42 -9.97 10.76
CA THR A 584 55.30 -9.99 12.23
C THR A 584 54.43 -11.16 12.65
N SER A 585 54.96 -12.03 13.52
CA SER A 585 54.25 -13.20 14.07
C SER A 585 53.60 -14.15 13.05
N MET A 586 54.09 -14.20 11.80
CA MET A 586 53.47 -14.95 10.70
C MET A 586 53.12 -16.41 11.04
N PHE A 587 54.04 -17.14 11.69
CA PHE A 587 53.88 -18.54 12.13
C PHE A 587 53.83 -18.69 13.65
N SER A 588 53.66 -17.60 14.39
CA SER A 588 53.58 -17.67 15.86
C SER A 588 52.46 -18.62 16.27
N GLU A 589 52.74 -19.60 17.14
CA GLU A 589 51.81 -20.64 17.59
C GLU A 589 51.27 -21.58 16.47
N ALA A 590 51.92 -21.64 15.29
CA ALA A 590 51.64 -22.64 14.25
C ALA A 590 52.35 -23.96 14.60
N GLU A 591 51.83 -24.65 15.61
CA GLU A 591 52.46 -25.79 16.30
C GLU A 591 52.99 -26.91 15.38
N SER A 592 52.32 -27.20 14.25
CA SER A 592 52.71 -28.27 13.32
C SER A 592 53.65 -27.82 12.20
N PHE A 593 53.88 -26.52 12.02
CA PHE A 593 54.61 -26.01 10.87
C PHE A 593 56.09 -26.38 10.90
N ASN A 594 56.55 -27.16 9.91
CA ASN A 594 57.91 -27.71 9.84
C ASN A 594 58.51 -27.72 8.41
N GLN A 595 57.98 -26.90 7.51
CA GLN A 595 58.38 -26.87 6.10
C GLN A 595 59.68 -26.10 5.88
N ASP A 596 60.44 -26.45 4.84
CA ASP A 596 61.64 -25.70 4.46
C ASP A 596 61.26 -24.44 3.65
N ILE A 597 61.55 -23.27 4.21
CA ILE A 597 61.35 -21.96 3.58
C ILE A 597 62.66 -21.20 3.40
N SER A 598 63.81 -21.87 3.53
CA SER A 598 65.14 -21.25 3.47
C SER A 598 65.42 -20.52 2.14
N ASN A 599 64.73 -20.91 1.06
CA ASN A 599 64.85 -20.34 -0.27
C ASN A 599 64.08 -19.02 -0.48
N TRP A 600 63.27 -18.57 0.47
CA TRP A 600 62.53 -17.31 0.31
C TRP A 600 63.49 -16.12 0.18
N ASN A 601 63.19 -15.25 -0.78
CA ASN A 601 63.88 -13.98 -0.96
C ASN A 601 63.22 -12.92 -0.05
N VAL A 602 63.86 -12.60 1.07
CA VAL A 602 63.34 -11.66 2.08
C VAL A 602 64.23 -10.43 2.13
N THR A 603 63.65 -9.25 1.93
CA THR A 603 64.35 -7.95 1.86
C THR A 603 64.12 -7.07 3.09
N ILE A 604 63.33 -7.54 4.07
CA ILE A 604 63.01 -6.82 5.32
C ILE A 604 64.28 -6.41 6.07
N THR A 605 64.30 -5.17 6.57
CA THR A 605 65.43 -4.61 7.34
C THR A 605 65.12 -4.32 8.81
N GLU A 606 63.85 -4.20 9.14
CA GLU A 606 63.32 -3.84 10.46
C GLU A 606 63.09 -5.11 11.31
N PRO A 607 63.82 -5.33 12.43
CA PRO A 607 63.65 -6.52 13.28
C PRO A 607 62.22 -6.68 13.83
N GLU A 608 61.53 -5.58 14.10
CA GLU A 608 60.14 -5.55 14.56
C GLU A 608 59.17 -6.17 13.54
N LYS A 609 59.48 -6.08 12.24
CA LYS A 609 58.68 -6.66 11.15
C LYS A 609 58.81 -8.17 11.02
N VAL A 610 59.67 -8.80 11.82
CA VAL A 610 59.77 -10.26 11.98
C VAL A 610 59.63 -10.67 13.45
N GLU A 611 59.13 -9.79 14.32
CA GLU A 611 59.00 -10.08 15.74
C GLU A 611 58.11 -11.31 15.95
N LYS A 612 58.59 -12.27 16.75
CA LYS A 612 57.91 -13.54 17.06
C LYS A 612 57.51 -14.34 15.80
N PHE A 613 58.18 -14.13 14.67
CA PHE A 613 57.88 -14.75 13.36
C PHE A 613 57.51 -16.24 13.48
N ASN A 614 58.29 -17.03 14.22
CA ASN A 614 58.13 -18.47 14.41
C ASN A 614 58.04 -18.89 15.89
N LYS A 615 57.58 -18.03 16.79
CA LYS A 615 57.48 -18.38 18.22
C LYS A 615 56.45 -19.49 18.42
N GLY A 616 56.83 -20.64 18.99
CA GLY A 616 55.88 -21.73 19.30
C GLY A 616 55.47 -22.60 18.11
N VAL A 617 56.29 -22.66 17.07
CA VAL A 617 56.20 -23.61 15.95
C VAL A 617 56.76 -24.99 16.33
N HIS A 618 56.73 -25.94 15.38
CA HIS A 618 57.29 -27.27 15.56
C HIS A 618 58.79 -27.23 15.94
N LYS A 619 59.21 -28.08 16.88
CA LYS A 619 60.58 -28.11 17.42
C LYS A 619 61.68 -28.37 16.37
N GLU A 620 61.34 -28.99 15.24
CA GLU A 620 62.29 -29.28 14.14
C GLU A 620 62.35 -28.16 13.09
N PHE A 621 61.56 -27.10 13.25
CA PHE A 621 61.67 -25.91 12.42
C PHE A 621 62.81 -25.03 12.93
N THR A 622 64.03 -25.48 12.63
CA THR A 622 65.28 -24.86 13.07
C THR A 622 65.76 -23.78 12.09
N GLY A 623 66.79 -23.01 12.47
CA GLY A 623 67.36 -21.96 11.63
C GLY A 623 67.76 -22.38 10.21
N SER A 624 68.17 -23.64 10.00
CA SER A 624 68.46 -24.19 8.68
C SER A 624 67.29 -24.12 7.69
N LYS A 625 66.05 -24.13 8.18
CA LYS A 625 64.82 -24.02 7.39
C LYS A 625 64.32 -22.59 7.24
N LEU A 626 65.02 -21.60 7.83
CA LEU A 626 64.66 -20.19 7.78
C LEU A 626 65.43 -19.43 6.70
N PRO A 627 64.82 -18.40 6.08
CA PRO A 627 65.52 -17.51 5.16
C PRO A 627 66.70 -16.85 5.88
N LYS A 628 67.84 -16.72 5.20
CA LYS A 628 69.06 -16.13 5.77
C LYS A 628 68.78 -14.78 6.44
N ARG A 629 68.01 -13.91 5.76
CA ARG A 629 67.70 -12.58 6.27
C ARG A 629 66.88 -12.59 7.56
N ILE A 630 65.92 -13.51 7.68
CA ILE A 630 65.11 -13.65 8.90
C ILE A 630 65.98 -14.12 10.07
N ARG A 631 66.91 -15.06 9.83
CA ARG A 631 67.87 -15.51 10.86
C ARG A 631 68.71 -14.36 11.42
N GLU A 632 69.26 -13.53 10.54
CA GLU A 632 70.06 -12.36 10.91
C GLU A 632 69.26 -11.39 11.80
N LEU A 633 68.01 -11.11 11.45
CA LEU A 633 67.14 -10.20 12.20
C LEU A 633 66.70 -10.78 13.56
N LEU A 634 66.58 -12.10 13.67
CA LEU A 634 66.23 -12.80 14.92
C LEU A 634 67.45 -13.12 15.80
N GLY A 635 68.68 -12.98 15.28
CA GLY A 635 69.92 -13.26 16.02
C GLY A 635 70.20 -14.75 16.23
N ILE A 636 69.84 -15.62 15.27
CA ILE A 636 69.97 -17.10 15.37
C ILE A 636 70.77 -17.75 14.23
#